data_AF-A0A945QMF7-F1
#
_entry.id   AF-A0A945QMF7-F1
#
_cell.length_a   1.000
_cell.length_b   1.000
_cell.length_c   1.000
_cell.angle_alpha   90.00
_cell.angle_beta   90.00
_cell.angle_gamma   90.00
#
_symmetry.space_group_name_H-M   'P 1'
#
loop_
_entity.id
_entity.type
_entity.pdbx_description
1 polymer ?
#
loop_
_entity_poly.entity_id
_entity_poly.type
_entity_poly.pdbx_seq_one_letter_code
_entity_poly.pdbx_strand_id
1 'polypeptide(L)'
;MRYQKLGLIEYDKNQCTPGYTLVAPVHGKTVYLINMLGEPVHQWTLSHKLGSLAYLLPDGHLLTSGLTSEGPPVIEGKGGHLKEYDWNGNLVWEHIDHAQHHDFRRLPSGNTMYLGWDEMTELEAKQVKGGIPGTEREGKIYSDFIKEVDPNGNIEWEWHARDLNIGDFPMADDCHRFEFAHANSCAPAPGGNFLINFRHLDMMAIIDKKTKKFLWSHRERNWGHQHNAEFLDNGNITFFSNGMNNDVLPPRSRAIEFNPTIGEIVWEYQAPQSWTFFSPIVSSIQRLHTGNTLICEGLTGRIFEITRQKELVWEYINPYFNDIFPNDGPSNILFRAYRYASNSLEISNYLD
;
A
#
# COMPACT_ATOMS: atom_id res chain seq x y z
N MET A 1 -0.09 20.11 -7.68
CA MET A 1 -1.30 20.84 -8.13
C MET A 1 -2.31 20.77 -7.00
N ARG A 2 -2.90 21.89 -6.56
CA ARG A 2 -3.95 21.86 -5.52
C ARG A 2 -5.30 21.83 -6.21
N TYR A 3 -6.09 20.79 -5.95
CA TYR A 3 -7.45 20.74 -6.50
C TYR A 3 -8.30 21.86 -5.87
N GLN A 4 -9.08 22.53 -6.71
CA GLN A 4 -9.98 23.61 -6.28
C GLN A 4 -11.36 23.09 -5.86
N LYS A 5 -11.67 21.85 -6.23
CA LYS A 5 -12.90 21.12 -5.86
C LYS A 5 -12.50 19.86 -5.11
N LEU A 6 -13.32 19.50 -4.12
CA LEU A 6 -13.15 18.33 -3.25
C LEU A 6 -14.47 17.54 -3.24
N GLY A 7 -14.44 16.29 -2.80
CA GLY A 7 -15.57 15.38 -2.90
C GLY A 7 -15.69 14.78 -4.31
N LEU A 8 -16.92 14.46 -4.72
CA LEU A 8 -17.20 13.90 -6.04
C LEU A 8 -16.93 14.92 -7.16
N ILE A 9 -16.20 14.50 -8.19
CA ILE A 9 -15.82 15.31 -9.35
C ILE A 9 -16.48 14.79 -10.64
N GLU A 10 -16.41 13.48 -10.85
CA GLU A 10 -16.92 12.79 -12.05
C GLU A 10 -17.74 11.56 -11.61
N TYR A 11 -18.84 11.27 -12.30
CA TYR A 11 -19.68 10.10 -12.04
C TYR A 11 -20.54 9.73 -13.25
N ASP A 12 -20.04 8.79 -14.06
CA ASP A 12 -20.84 8.10 -15.08
C ASP A 12 -21.44 6.83 -14.50
N LYS A 13 -22.66 6.96 -13.97
CA LYS A 13 -23.43 5.87 -13.35
C LYS A 13 -23.63 4.63 -14.22
N ASN A 14 -23.50 4.74 -15.54
CA ASN A 14 -23.73 3.62 -16.46
C ASN A 14 -22.45 2.79 -16.68
N GLN A 15 -21.29 3.35 -16.39
CA GLN A 15 -19.99 2.73 -16.66
C GLN A 15 -19.15 2.50 -15.42
N CYS A 16 -19.34 3.29 -14.37
CA CYS A 16 -18.64 3.09 -13.11
C CYS A 16 -19.10 1.81 -12.40
N THR A 17 -18.25 1.32 -11.51
CA THR A 17 -18.53 0.15 -10.71
C THR A 17 -19.33 0.53 -9.47
N PRO A 18 -20.56 0.03 -9.29
CA PRO A 18 -21.35 0.34 -8.12
C PRO A 18 -20.70 -0.23 -6.85
N GLY A 19 -20.90 0.45 -5.72
CA GLY A 19 -20.40 0.00 -4.44
C GLY A 19 -20.12 1.14 -3.47
N TYR A 20 -19.26 0.84 -2.49
CA TYR A 20 -18.85 1.78 -1.44
C TYR A 20 -17.33 1.88 -1.39
N THR A 21 -16.81 3.09 -1.18
CA THR A 21 -15.37 3.33 -1.16
C THR A 21 -14.91 3.66 0.25
N LEU A 22 -13.90 2.95 0.74
CA LEU A 22 -13.26 3.26 2.02
C LEU A 22 -12.20 4.35 1.80
N VAL A 23 -12.33 5.43 2.57
CA VAL A 23 -11.43 6.59 2.56
C VAL A 23 -10.84 6.73 3.96
N ALA A 24 -9.52 6.55 4.06
CA ALA A 24 -8.79 6.58 5.31
C ALA A 24 -7.68 7.66 5.25
N PRO A 25 -7.99 8.91 5.65
CA PRO A 25 -7.02 10.00 5.66
C PRO A 25 -5.84 9.69 6.59
N VAL A 26 -4.62 9.77 6.05
CA VAL A 26 -3.38 9.55 6.83
C VAL A 26 -3.32 10.52 8.00
N HIS A 27 -2.89 10.03 9.17
CA HIS A 27 -2.83 10.73 10.46
C HIS A 27 -4.19 11.23 11.01
N GLY A 28 -5.29 10.94 10.32
CA GLY A 28 -6.64 11.18 10.82
C GLY A 28 -7.04 10.19 11.91
N LYS A 29 -8.13 10.50 12.62
CA LYS A 29 -8.76 9.60 13.60
C LYS A 29 -10.09 9.01 13.09
N THR A 30 -10.45 9.27 11.84
CA THR A 30 -11.73 8.83 11.29
C THR A 30 -11.48 8.15 9.95
N VAL A 31 -12.10 6.99 9.77
CA VAL A 31 -12.18 6.28 8.50
C VAL A 31 -13.61 6.35 8.01
N TYR A 32 -13.79 6.67 6.73
CA TYR A 32 -15.09 6.90 6.12
C TYR A 32 -15.39 5.82 5.09
N LEU A 33 -16.62 5.30 5.10
CA LEU A 33 -17.16 4.54 3.99
C LEU A 33 -18.13 5.47 3.24
N ILE A 34 -17.82 5.76 1.98
CA ILE A 34 -18.62 6.67 1.14
C ILE A 34 -19.42 5.91 0.08
N ASN A 35 -20.61 6.40 -0.24
CA ASN A 35 -21.38 5.93 -1.40
C ASN A 35 -20.79 6.49 -2.72
N MET A 36 -21.42 6.14 -3.85
CA MET A 36 -20.99 6.61 -5.19
C MET A 36 -21.14 8.12 -5.39
N LEU A 37 -21.96 8.81 -4.56
CA LEU A 37 -22.10 10.26 -4.56
C LEU A 37 -21.03 10.98 -3.72
N GLY A 38 -20.12 10.23 -3.09
CA GLY A 38 -19.08 10.78 -2.22
C GLY A 38 -19.56 11.13 -0.81
N GLU A 39 -20.77 10.70 -0.44
CA GLU A 39 -21.36 10.98 0.87
C GLU A 39 -21.00 9.85 1.86
N PRO A 40 -20.53 10.18 3.07
CA PRO A 40 -20.31 9.18 4.11
C PRO A 40 -21.62 8.47 4.48
N VAL A 41 -21.64 7.14 4.33
CA VAL A 41 -22.74 6.27 4.78
C VAL A 41 -22.42 5.57 6.08
N HIS A 42 -21.13 5.46 6.41
CA HIS A 42 -20.64 4.94 7.68
C HIS A 42 -19.27 5.54 8.01
N GLN A 43 -18.92 5.57 9.30
CA GLN A 43 -17.61 6.04 9.75
C GLN A 43 -17.18 5.34 11.04
N TRP A 44 -15.88 5.08 11.16
CA TRP A 44 -15.25 4.61 12.40
C TRP A 44 -14.42 5.74 13.01
N THR A 45 -14.61 6.01 14.30
CA THR A 45 -13.73 6.90 15.08
C THR A 45 -12.69 6.05 15.81
N LEU A 46 -11.43 6.20 15.41
CA LEU A 46 -10.30 5.44 15.93
C LEU A 46 -9.79 6.02 17.25
N SER A 47 -9.28 5.14 18.12
CA SER A 47 -8.60 5.54 19.35
C SER A 47 -7.19 6.11 19.12
N HIS A 48 -6.69 6.02 17.89
CA HIS A 48 -5.33 6.39 17.48
C HIS A 48 -5.35 7.19 16.17
N LYS A 49 -4.23 7.83 15.84
CA LYS A 49 -4.02 8.38 14.50
C LYS A 49 -3.66 7.26 13.55
N LEU A 50 -4.29 7.21 12.39
CA LEU A 50 -3.95 6.26 11.34
C LEU A 50 -2.49 6.46 10.92
N GLY A 51 -1.68 5.40 10.95
CA GLY A 51 -0.31 5.42 10.44
C GLY A 51 -0.30 5.19 8.93
N SER A 52 -0.80 4.01 8.52
CA SER A 52 -0.78 3.58 7.11
C SER A 52 -2.12 3.05 6.63
N LEU A 53 -2.24 1.73 6.46
CA LEU A 53 -3.34 1.04 5.80
C LEU A 53 -4.58 0.91 6.70
N ALA A 54 -5.76 1.00 6.09
CA ALA A 54 -7.04 0.54 6.63
C ALA A 54 -7.86 -0.13 5.52
N TYR A 55 -8.54 -1.24 5.84
CA TYR A 55 -9.44 -1.93 4.92
C TYR A 55 -10.48 -2.76 5.68
N LEU A 56 -11.58 -3.12 5.01
CA LEU A 56 -12.63 -3.97 5.57
C LEU A 56 -12.31 -5.45 5.38
N LEU A 57 -12.62 -6.23 6.42
CA LEU A 57 -12.62 -7.68 6.42
C LEU A 57 -14.00 -8.22 5.98
N PRO A 58 -14.09 -9.49 5.50
CA PRO A 58 -15.35 -10.08 5.03
C PRO A 58 -16.49 -10.14 6.06
N ASP A 59 -16.21 -9.97 7.34
CA ASP A 59 -17.21 -9.85 8.41
C ASP A 59 -17.65 -8.39 8.65
N GLY A 60 -17.24 -7.45 7.79
CA GLY A 60 -17.52 -6.01 7.89
C GLY A 60 -16.67 -5.28 8.93
N HIS A 61 -15.74 -5.95 9.59
CA HIS A 61 -14.84 -5.30 10.52
C HIS A 61 -13.81 -4.43 9.80
N LEU A 62 -13.41 -3.33 10.42
CA LEU A 62 -12.34 -2.46 9.95
C LEU A 62 -11.02 -2.86 10.59
N LEU A 63 -10.03 -3.25 9.78
CA LEU A 63 -8.66 -3.51 10.24
C LEU A 63 -7.75 -2.33 9.87
N THR A 64 -7.02 -1.78 10.85
CA THR A 64 -6.21 -0.56 10.70
C THR A 64 -4.80 -0.72 11.24
N SER A 65 -3.88 0.10 10.70
CA SER A 65 -2.55 0.36 11.26
C SER A 65 -2.52 1.74 11.92
N GLY A 66 -2.28 1.75 13.23
CA GLY A 66 -2.15 2.95 14.05
C GLY A 66 -0.71 3.38 14.27
N LEU A 67 -0.46 4.68 14.15
CA LEU A 67 0.84 5.29 14.35
C LEU A 67 1.32 5.16 15.80
N THR A 68 2.58 4.76 15.98
CA THR A 68 3.25 4.74 17.28
C THR A 68 4.44 5.71 17.34
N SER A 69 4.77 6.19 18.54
CA SER A 69 5.99 6.98 18.80
C SER A 69 7.20 6.12 19.17
N GLU A 70 6.98 4.83 19.45
CA GLU A 70 8.01 3.89 19.88
C GLU A 70 8.66 3.15 18.69
N GLY A 71 9.59 2.24 18.96
CA GLY A 71 10.24 1.43 17.93
C GLY A 71 11.26 2.19 17.07
N PRO A 72 11.58 1.67 15.87
CA PRO A 72 12.57 2.25 14.98
C PRO A 72 12.31 3.74 14.65
N PRO A 73 13.37 4.56 14.44
CA PRO A 73 13.25 5.98 14.12
C PRO A 73 12.90 6.25 12.64
N VAL A 74 12.50 5.21 11.90
CA VAL A 74 11.94 5.34 10.55
C VAL A 74 10.51 5.88 10.65
N ILE A 75 10.18 6.88 9.82
CA ILE A 75 8.89 7.58 9.87
C ILE A 75 8.00 7.26 8.66
N GLU A 76 8.60 6.83 7.56
CA GLU A 76 7.89 6.63 6.29
C GLU A 76 6.97 5.41 6.41
N GLY A 77 5.66 5.64 6.33
CA GLY A 77 4.66 4.57 6.49
C GLY A 77 4.61 3.93 7.89
N LYS A 78 5.11 4.61 8.93
CA LYS A 78 5.15 4.10 10.30
C LYS A 78 3.75 3.74 10.80
N GLY A 79 3.63 2.51 11.30
CA GLY A 79 2.45 2.01 11.98
C GLY A 79 2.78 1.67 13.43
N GLY A 80 2.45 0.45 13.84
CA GLY A 80 2.84 -0.09 15.14
C GLY A 80 1.70 -0.74 15.92
N HIS A 81 0.48 -0.28 15.71
CA HIS A 81 -0.72 -0.78 16.36
C HIS A 81 -1.70 -1.32 15.32
N LEU A 82 -1.69 -2.64 15.09
CA LEU A 82 -2.70 -3.28 14.27
C LEU A 82 -3.97 -3.45 15.10
N LYS A 83 -5.09 -2.90 14.64
CA LYS A 83 -6.35 -2.90 15.40
C LYS A 83 -7.53 -3.25 14.52
N GLU A 84 -8.43 -4.07 15.06
CA GLU A 84 -9.67 -4.46 14.41
C GLU A 84 -10.87 -3.86 15.17
N TYR A 85 -11.75 -3.20 14.43
CA TYR A 85 -12.97 -2.62 14.96
C TYR A 85 -14.18 -3.29 14.32
N ASP A 86 -15.17 -3.64 15.13
CA ASP A 86 -16.45 -4.08 14.59
C ASP A 86 -17.17 -2.93 13.86
N TRP A 87 -18.29 -3.24 13.20
CA TRP A 87 -19.09 -2.24 12.48
C TRP A 87 -19.57 -1.08 13.37
N ASN A 88 -19.73 -1.30 14.68
CA ASN A 88 -20.18 -0.26 15.60
C ASN A 88 -19.02 0.58 16.16
N GLY A 89 -17.77 0.28 15.78
CA GLY A 89 -16.58 0.97 16.26
C GLY A 89 -16.03 0.43 17.58
N ASN A 90 -16.44 -0.75 18.03
CA ASN A 90 -15.84 -1.40 19.20
C ASN A 90 -14.54 -2.09 18.78
N LEU A 91 -13.47 -1.91 19.57
CA LEU A 91 -12.22 -2.63 19.38
C LEU A 91 -12.42 -4.11 19.73
N VAL A 92 -12.18 -5.02 18.78
CA VAL A 92 -12.36 -6.47 18.95
C VAL A 92 -11.06 -7.26 18.89
N TRP A 93 -9.99 -6.69 18.32
CA TRP A 93 -8.66 -7.28 18.31
C TRP A 93 -7.56 -6.22 18.25
N GLU A 94 -6.41 -6.49 18.88
CA GLU A 94 -5.22 -5.64 18.84
C GLU A 94 -3.95 -6.50 18.82
N HIS A 95 -2.98 -6.09 17.99
CA HIS A 95 -1.61 -6.57 18.01
C HIS A 95 -0.65 -5.39 17.94
N ILE A 96 0.37 -5.39 18.78
CA ILE A 96 1.33 -4.29 18.88
C ILE A 96 2.72 -4.82 18.53
N ASP A 97 3.31 -4.25 17.49
CA ASP A 97 4.73 -4.40 17.14
C ASP A 97 5.19 -3.04 16.65
N HIS A 98 5.91 -2.28 17.47
CA HIS A 98 6.27 -0.89 17.17
C HIS A 98 7.19 -0.73 15.94
N ALA A 99 7.69 -1.84 15.39
CA ALA A 99 8.40 -1.86 14.13
C ALA A 99 7.48 -1.97 12.90
N GLN A 100 6.19 -2.26 13.07
CA GLN A 100 5.26 -2.43 11.96
C GLN A 100 5.15 -1.16 11.11
N HIS A 101 5.21 -1.34 9.79
CA HIS A 101 5.06 -0.26 8.81
C HIS A 101 4.25 -0.71 7.61
N HIS A 102 3.79 0.29 6.84
CA HIS A 102 3.22 0.16 5.51
C HIS A 102 2.00 -0.77 5.38
N ASP A 103 2.20 -2.10 5.34
CA ASP A 103 1.21 -3.07 4.90
C ASP A 103 1.00 -4.21 5.89
N PHE A 104 -0.20 -4.78 5.85
CA PHE A 104 -0.62 -5.96 6.59
C PHE A 104 -1.82 -6.62 5.92
N ARG A 105 -1.98 -7.94 6.08
CA ARG A 105 -3.08 -8.72 5.51
C ARG A 105 -3.58 -9.76 6.50
N ARG A 106 -4.89 -9.81 6.71
CA ARG A 106 -5.57 -10.94 7.34
C ARG A 106 -5.60 -12.06 6.31
N LEU A 107 -5.05 -13.21 6.69
CA LEU A 107 -4.98 -14.41 5.88
C LEU A 107 -6.27 -15.22 6.03
N PRO A 108 -6.63 -16.08 5.05
CA PRO A 108 -7.78 -16.97 5.17
C PRO A 108 -7.76 -17.89 6.40
N SER A 109 -6.59 -18.16 6.98
CA SER A 109 -6.44 -18.91 8.23
C SER A 109 -6.91 -18.15 9.48
N GLY A 110 -7.16 -16.85 9.37
CA GLY A 110 -7.37 -15.94 10.50
C GLY A 110 -6.09 -15.32 11.04
N ASN A 111 -4.90 -15.77 10.60
CA ASN A 111 -3.64 -15.13 10.96
C ASN A 111 -3.48 -13.76 10.29
N THR A 112 -2.61 -12.92 10.83
CA THR A 112 -2.27 -11.61 10.23
C THR A 112 -0.81 -11.60 9.83
N MET A 113 -0.53 -11.37 8.54
CA MET A 113 0.82 -11.06 8.06
C MET A 113 1.05 -9.54 8.04
N TYR A 114 2.26 -9.08 8.33
CA TYR A 114 2.59 -7.65 8.28
C TYR A 114 4.07 -7.39 8.02
N LEU A 115 4.36 -6.21 7.48
CA LEU A 115 5.71 -5.68 7.32
C LEU A 115 6.18 -5.00 8.60
N GLY A 116 7.46 -5.14 8.92
CA GLY A 116 8.10 -4.37 9.98
C GLY A 116 9.59 -4.17 9.76
N TRP A 117 10.18 -3.21 10.47
CA TRP A 117 11.60 -2.91 10.37
C TRP A 117 12.46 -3.66 11.38
N ASP A 118 13.65 -4.07 10.99
CA ASP A 118 14.70 -4.49 11.91
C ASP A 118 16.02 -3.76 11.68
N GLU A 119 16.80 -3.59 12.74
CA GLU A 119 18.10 -2.92 12.64
C GLU A 119 19.14 -3.89 12.07
N MET A 120 19.89 -3.45 11.06
CA MET A 120 21.01 -4.23 10.53
C MET A 120 22.22 -4.11 11.45
N THR A 121 22.97 -5.20 11.60
CA THR A 121 24.29 -5.18 12.23
C THR A 121 25.28 -4.38 11.40
N GLU A 122 26.39 -3.95 12.00
CA GLU A 122 27.46 -3.25 11.27
C GLU A 122 28.03 -4.07 10.11
N LEU A 123 28.08 -5.40 10.25
CA LEU A 123 28.55 -6.32 9.21
C LEU A 123 27.58 -6.38 8.03
N GLU A 124 26.28 -6.44 8.30
CA GLU A 124 25.23 -6.43 7.28
C GLU A 124 25.18 -5.08 6.56
N ALA A 125 25.23 -3.96 7.31
CA ALA A 125 25.20 -2.61 6.74
C ALA A 125 26.37 -2.34 5.78
N LYS A 126 27.55 -2.92 6.05
CA LYS A 126 28.72 -2.85 5.14
C LYS A 126 28.52 -3.57 3.81
N GLN A 127 27.57 -4.50 3.72
CA GLN A 127 27.27 -5.22 2.47
C GLN A 127 26.30 -4.46 1.56
N VAL A 128 25.60 -3.44 2.09
CA VAL A 128 24.67 -2.63 1.31
C VAL A 128 25.41 -1.88 0.21
N LYS A 129 24.97 -2.06 -1.03
CA LYS A 129 25.48 -1.38 -2.23
C LYS A 129 24.42 -0.45 -2.81
N GLY A 130 24.85 0.55 -3.58
CA GLY A 130 23.95 1.55 -4.16
C GLY A 130 23.40 2.53 -3.11
N GLY A 131 22.32 3.22 -3.46
CA GLY A 131 21.81 4.32 -2.64
C GLY A 131 22.78 5.51 -2.63
N ILE A 132 22.36 6.60 -1.98
CA ILE A 132 23.17 7.80 -1.81
C ILE A 132 24.11 7.60 -0.62
N PRO A 133 25.44 7.46 -0.81
CA PRO A 133 26.37 7.24 0.31
C PRO A 133 26.38 8.41 1.30
N GLY A 134 26.47 8.13 2.60
CA GLY A 134 26.50 9.16 3.66
C GLY A 134 25.11 9.61 4.14
N THR A 135 24.04 8.97 3.68
CA THR A 135 22.65 9.24 4.11
C THR A 135 22.12 8.24 5.15
N GLU A 136 22.98 7.35 5.64
CA GLU A 136 22.74 6.52 6.82
C GLU A 136 22.53 7.43 8.05
N ARG A 137 21.61 7.06 8.97
CA ARG A 137 21.44 7.84 10.23
C ARG A 137 22.29 7.23 11.31
N GLU A 138 23.28 7.98 11.79
CA GLU A 138 24.19 7.55 12.86
C GLU A 138 24.93 6.24 12.52
N GLY A 139 25.18 5.99 11.24
CA GLY A 139 25.80 4.75 10.76
C GLY A 139 24.90 3.52 10.78
N LYS A 140 23.61 3.68 11.13
CA LYS A 140 22.62 2.60 11.14
C LYS A 140 21.83 2.55 9.85
N ILE A 141 21.50 1.33 9.45
CA ILE A 141 20.61 1.00 8.34
C ILE A 141 19.53 0.06 8.89
N TYR A 142 18.28 0.33 8.54
CA TYR A 142 17.15 -0.56 8.83
C TYR A 142 16.84 -1.43 7.62
N SER A 143 16.47 -2.68 7.86
CA SER A 143 15.95 -3.60 6.87
C SER A 143 14.48 -3.90 7.15
N ASP A 144 13.91 -4.79 6.35
CA ASP A 144 12.49 -5.15 6.37
C ASP A 144 12.33 -6.61 6.76
N PHE A 145 11.25 -6.92 7.48
CA PHE A 145 10.78 -8.27 7.75
C PHE A 145 9.31 -8.43 7.36
N ILE A 146 8.90 -9.68 7.17
CA ILE A 146 7.49 -10.09 7.25
C ILE A 146 7.35 -10.99 8.46
N LYS A 147 6.34 -10.74 9.29
CA LYS A 147 5.87 -11.68 10.31
C LYS A 147 4.45 -12.11 10.01
N GLU A 148 4.11 -13.34 10.38
CA GLU A 148 2.74 -13.85 10.47
C GLU A 148 2.45 -14.21 11.91
N VAL A 149 1.35 -13.67 12.45
CA VAL A 149 0.90 -13.91 13.81
C VAL A 149 -0.48 -14.57 13.84
N ASP A 150 -0.69 -15.47 14.79
CA ASP A 150 -2.01 -16.01 15.10
C ASP A 150 -2.92 -14.92 15.73
N PRO A 151 -4.22 -15.19 15.92
CA PRO A 151 -5.12 -14.24 16.59
C PRO A 151 -4.73 -13.88 18.03
N ASN A 152 -3.87 -14.66 18.69
CA ASN A 152 -3.36 -14.38 20.03
C ASN A 152 -2.05 -13.56 20.00
N GLY A 153 -1.51 -13.24 18.82
CA GLY A 153 -0.26 -12.50 18.66
C GLY A 153 1.00 -13.38 18.69
N ASN A 154 0.87 -14.71 18.69
CA ASN A 154 2.02 -15.62 18.61
C ASN A 154 2.60 -15.61 17.19
N ILE A 155 3.92 -15.50 17.08
CA ILE A 155 4.61 -15.56 15.78
C ILE A 155 4.61 -17.00 15.27
N GLU A 156 3.91 -17.24 14.16
CA GLU A 156 3.85 -18.53 13.47
C GLU A 156 4.93 -18.64 12.39
N TRP A 157 5.31 -17.50 11.80
CA TRP A 157 6.31 -17.44 10.75
C TRP A 157 6.95 -16.06 10.65
N GLU A 158 8.23 -16.01 10.25
CA GLU A 158 8.94 -14.76 9.97
C GLU A 158 9.95 -14.91 8.84
N TRP A 159 10.27 -13.81 8.18
CA TRP A 159 11.29 -13.68 7.14
C TRP A 159 11.93 -12.31 7.20
N HIS A 160 13.24 -12.23 6.98
CA HIS A 160 14.02 -11.01 7.10
C HIS A 160 14.79 -10.74 5.80
N ALA A 161 14.72 -9.52 5.27
CA ALA A 161 15.47 -9.12 4.09
C ALA A 161 16.98 -9.09 4.35
N ARG A 162 17.42 -8.84 5.59
CA ARG A 162 18.83 -8.92 5.99
C ARG A 162 19.43 -10.32 5.95
N ASP A 163 18.61 -11.38 5.90
CA ASP A 163 19.07 -12.78 5.74
C ASP A 163 19.41 -13.12 4.28
N LEU A 164 19.08 -12.24 3.33
CA LEU A 164 19.51 -12.38 1.95
C LEU A 164 21.01 -12.12 1.82
N ASN A 165 21.60 -12.54 0.69
CA ASN A 165 22.90 -12.04 0.31
C ASN A 165 22.76 -10.57 -0.15
N ILE A 166 22.77 -9.65 0.81
CA ILE A 166 22.48 -8.20 0.64
C ILE A 166 23.24 -7.61 -0.57
N GLY A 167 24.49 -8.03 -0.77
CA GLY A 167 25.34 -7.55 -1.86
C GLY A 167 24.86 -7.88 -3.28
N ASP A 168 23.89 -8.78 -3.44
CA ASP A 168 23.26 -9.12 -4.72
C ASP A 168 22.10 -8.18 -5.09
N PHE A 169 21.67 -7.35 -4.14
CA PHE A 169 20.51 -6.48 -4.28
C PHE A 169 20.91 -5.01 -4.08
N PRO A 170 21.61 -4.39 -5.04
CA PRO A 170 21.97 -2.98 -4.92
C PRO A 170 20.71 -2.11 -4.86
N MET A 171 20.76 -1.10 -3.99
CA MET A 171 19.74 -0.06 -3.91
C MET A 171 19.80 0.85 -5.13
N ALA A 172 18.65 1.38 -5.51
CA ALA A 172 18.50 2.49 -6.43
C ALA A 172 19.37 3.70 -6.01
N ASP A 173 19.97 4.37 -6.98
CA ASP A 173 20.98 5.41 -6.79
C ASP A 173 20.44 6.75 -6.25
N ASP A 174 19.12 6.94 -6.26
CA ASP A 174 18.39 8.08 -5.72
C ASP A 174 17.78 7.83 -4.33
N CYS A 175 18.01 6.65 -3.74
CA CYS A 175 17.45 6.28 -2.44
C CYS A 175 18.43 6.54 -1.29
N HIS A 176 17.91 7.04 -0.16
CA HIS A 176 18.70 7.21 1.05
C HIS A 176 19.02 5.85 1.69
N ARG A 177 20.24 5.70 2.22
CA ARG A 177 20.75 4.45 2.81
C ARG A 177 20.32 4.22 4.26
N PHE A 178 19.49 5.08 4.84
CA PHE A 178 18.94 4.84 6.17
C PHE A 178 18.04 3.59 6.22
N GLU A 179 17.46 3.18 5.10
CA GLU A 179 16.62 2.00 4.96
C GLU A 179 16.99 1.24 3.68
N PHE A 180 17.31 -0.05 3.82
CA PHE A 180 17.88 -0.85 2.74
C PHE A 180 16.90 -1.11 1.59
N ALA A 181 15.80 -1.83 1.83
CA ALA A 181 14.93 -2.28 0.76
C ALA A 181 13.63 -1.48 0.66
N HIS A 182 13.13 -0.99 1.80
CA HIS A 182 11.90 -0.22 1.92
C HIS A 182 10.73 -0.99 1.32
N ALA A 183 10.36 -2.08 1.98
CA ALA A 183 9.20 -2.86 1.60
C ALA A 183 7.94 -2.03 1.86
N ASN A 184 7.13 -1.83 0.82
CA ASN A 184 5.90 -1.01 0.91
C ASN A 184 4.61 -1.81 0.76
N SER A 185 4.72 -3.07 0.34
CA SER A 185 3.59 -4.00 0.32
C SER A 185 4.01 -5.44 0.54
N CYS A 186 3.12 -6.16 1.23
CA CYS A 186 3.15 -7.60 1.38
C CYS A 186 1.74 -8.14 1.10
N ALA A 187 1.65 -9.22 0.34
CA ALA A 187 0.38 -9.82 -0.05
C ALA A 187 0.48 -11.34 -0.15
N PRO A 188 -0.64 -12.07 0.00
CA PRO A 188 -0.69 -13.49 -0.37
C PRO A 188 -0.29 -13.71 -1.83
N ALA A 189 0.41 -14.80 -2.08
CA ALA A 189 0.80 -15.28 -3.40
C ALA A 189 0.39 -16.76 -3.59
N PRO A 190 0.31 -17.24 -4.84
CA PRO A 190 -0.06 -18.62 -5.13
C PRO A 190 0.76 -19.67 -4.36
N GLY A 191 0.11 -20.77 -3.98
CA GLY A 191 0.74 -21.85 -3.21
C GLY A 191 0.91 -21.55 -1.72
N GLY A 192 0.25 -20.50 -1.21
CA GLY A 192 0.40 -20.06 0.19
C GLY A 192 1.69 -19.31 0.44
N ASN A 193 2.31 -18.75 -0.60
CA ASN A 193 3.53 -17.95 -0.54
C ASN A 193 3.22 -16.47 -0.30
N PHE A 194 4.24 -15.63 -0.21
CA PHE A 194 4.05 -14.18 -0.05
C PHE A 194 4.72 -13.39 -1.17
N LEU A 195 3.99 -12.41 -1.71
CA LEU A 195 4.52 -11.38 -2.60
C LEU A 195 4.99 -10.21 -1.73
N ILE A 196 6.22 -9.76 -1.96
CA ILE A 196 6.79 -8.57 -1.35
C ILE A 196 7.25 -7.60 -2.43
N ASN A 197 7.11 -6.30 -2.16
CA ASN A 197 7.52 -5.24 -3.07
C ASN A 197 8.42 -4.22 -2.38
N PHE A 198 9.60 -4.01 -2.94
CA PHE A 198 10.67 -3.18 -2.41
C PHE A 198 10.82 -1.90 -3.25
N ARG A 199 10.59 -0.75 -2.60
CA ARG A 199 10.71 0.56 -3.22
C ARG A 199 12.15 0.85 -3.62
N HIS A 200 13.10 0.71 -2.69
CA HIS A 200 14.50 1.10 -2.89
C HIS A 200 15.27 0.12 -3.76
N LEU A 201 14.71 -1.06 -4.04
CA LEU A 201 15.33 -2.05 -4.94
C LEU A 201 14.68 -2.04 -6.34
N ASP A 202 13.62 -1.25 -6.57
CA ASP A 202 12.80 -1.30 -7.79
C ASP A 202 12.40 -2.73 -8.16
N MET A 203 12.06 -3.53 -7.14
CA MET A 203 11.95 -4.98 -7.26
C MET A 203 10.74 -5.51 -6.50
N MET A 204 10.10 -6.52 -7.07
CA MET A 204 9.12 -7.37 -6.38
C MET A 204 9.58 -8.82 -6.42
N ALA A 205 9.19 -9.60 -5.41
CA ALA A 205 9.60 -11.00 -5.28
C ALA A 205 8.51 -11.86 -4.63
N ILE A 206 8.48 -13.15 -4.98
CA ILE A 206 7.66 -14.16 -4.31
C ILE A 206 8.55 -14.95 -3.36
N ILE A 207 8.27 -14.88 -2.07
CA ILE A 207 8.94 -15.64 -1.01
C ILE A 207 8.24 -16.99 -0.84
N ASP A 208 8.99 -18.07 -1.01
CA ASP A 208 8.56 -19.42 -0.61
C ASP A 208 8.47 -19.51 0.92
N LYS A 209 7.28 -19.72 1.49
CA LYS A 209 7.15 -19.77 2.96
C LYS A 209 7.94 -20.92 3.59
N LYS A 210 8.12 -22.03 2.87
CA LYS A 210 8.79 -23.22 3.41
C LYS A 210 10.31 -23.05 3.48
N THR A 211 10.91 -22.53 2.42
CA THR A 211 12.37 -22.43 2.26
C THR A 211 12.91 -21.04 2.57
N LYS A 212 12.04 -20.03 2.70
CA LYS A 212 12.39 -18.61 2.91
C LYS A 212 13.21 -18.00 1.77
N LYS A 213 13.21 -18.63 0.59
CA LYS A 213 13.92 -18.16 -0.61
C LYS A 213 12.94 -17.52 -1.59
N PHE A 214 13.47 -16.68 -2.48
CA PHE A 214 12.67 -16.18 -3.60
C PHE A 214 12.44 -17.29 -4.64
N LEU A 215 11.17 -17.58 -4.95
CA LEU A 215 10.77 -18.42 -6.09
C LEU A 215 10.88 -17.67 -7.40
N TRP A 216 10.67 -16.36 -7.32
CA TRP A 216 10.64 -15.45 -8.45
C TRP A 216 10.95 -14.05 -7.95
N SER A 217 11.60 -13.25 -8.80
CA SER A 217 11.79 -11.83 -8.57
C SER A 217 11.87 -11.11 -9.91
N HIS A 218 11.40 -9.87 -9.93
CA HIS A 218 11.52 -9.00 -11.09
C HIS A 218 11.90 -7.60 -10.65
N ARG A 219 12.88 -7.02 -11.34
CA ARG A 219 13.40 -5.68 -11.09
C ARG A 219 13.28 -4.86 -12.36
N GLU A 220 12.66 -3.68 -12.25
CA GLU A 220 12.47 -2.76 -13.38
C GLU A 220 12.51 -1.33 -12.89
N ARG A 221 13.62 -0.65 -13.17
CA ARG A 221 13.87 0.74 -12.75
C ARG A 221 12.85 1.71 -13.32
N ASN A 222 12.40 1.48 -14.56
CA ASN A 222 11.45 2.36 -15.25
C ASN A 222 10.01 2.29 -14.71
N TRP A 223 9.74 1.43 -13.72
CA TRP A 223 8.51 1.51 -12.93
C TRP A 223 8.59 2.60 -11.85
N GLY A 224 9.80 3.08 -11.55
CA GLY A 224 10.08 4.23 -10.72
C GLY A 224 9.50 4.10 -9.32
N HIS A 225 10.03 3.16 -8.54
CA HIS A 225 9.64 2.93 -7.15
C HIS A 225 8.18 2.50 -6.96
N GLN A 226 7.79 1.38 -7.55
CA GLN A 226 6.42 0.87 -7.56
C GLN A 226 5.85 0.55 -6.16
N HIS A 227 4.53 0.59 -6.00
CA HIS A 227 3.78 0.34 -4.76
C HIS A 227 2.63 -0.64 -4.95
N ASN A 228 2.21 -1.25 -3.84
CA ASN A 228 0.98 -2.02 -3.72
C ASN A 228 0.85 -3.12 -4.78
N ALA A 229 1.83 -4.03 -4.82
CA ALA A 229 1.78 -5.18 -5.68
C ALA A 229 0.83 -6.25 -5.11
N GLU A 230 -0.12 -6.71 -5.90
CA GLU A 230 -1.13 -7.72 -5.53
C GLU A 230 -1.39 -8.69 -6.69
N PHE A 231 -1.64 -9.96 -6.36
CA PHE A 231 -2.09 -10.94 -7.35
C PHE A 231 -3.57 -10.76 -7.69
N LEU A 232 -3.89 -10.94 -8.97
CA LEU A 232 -5.25 -11.19 -9.45
C LEU A 232 -5.49 -12.70 -9.56
N ASP A 233 -6.77 -13.11 -9.59
CA ASP A 233 -7.17 -14.52 -9.72
C ASP A 233 -6.63 -15.20 -10.99
N ASN A 234 -6.37 -14.42 -12.05
CA ASN A 234 -5.80 -14.91 -13.30
C ASN A 234 -4.28 -15.13 -13.24
N GLY A 235 -3.64 -14.88 -12.08
CA GLY A 235 -2.20 -15.04 -11.87
C GLY A 235 -1.35 -13.84 -12.27
N ASN A 236 -1.96 -12.78 -12.82
CA ASN A 236 -1.25 -11.52 -13.07
C ASN A 236 -1.05 -10.74 -11.77
N ILE A 237 -0.12 -9.79 -11.79
CA ILE A 237 0.17 -8.88 -10.67
C ILE A 237 -0.26 -7.47 -11.08
N THR A 238 -1.05 -6.80 -10.25
CA THR A 238 -1.32 -5.36 -10.38
C THR A 238 -0.50 -4.56 -9.40
N PHE A 239 0.00 -3.40 -9.83
CA PHE A 239 0.76 -2.49 -8.96
C PHE A 239 0.78 -1.07 -9.49
N PHE A 240 0.91 -0.11 -8.57
CA PHE A 240 1.06 1.30 -8.90
C PHE A 240 2.53 1.60 -9.24
N SER A 241 2.81 1.96 -10.49
CA SER A 241 4.13 2.45 -10.90
C SER A 241 4.18 3.95 -10.62
N ASN A 242 4.90 4.34 -9.56
CA ASN A 242 4.96 5.73 -9.11
C ASN A 242 5.67 6.63 -10.13
N GLY A 243 6.67 6.10 -10.83
CA GLY A 243 7.38 6.79 -11.89
C GLY A 243 8.27 7.94 -11.41
N MET A 244 8.75 7.87 -10.16
CA MET A 244 9.70 8.85 -9.58
C MET A 244 10.99 8.90 -10.40
N ASN A 245 11.44 7.74 -10.88
CA ASN A 245 12.58 7.60 -11.76
C ASN A 245 12.16 6.78 -12.98
N ASN A 246 12.05 7.44 -14.12
CA ASN A 246 11.82 6.80 -15.41
C ASN A 246 12.42 7.66 -16.52
N ASP A 247 12.67 7.06 -17.68
CA ASP A 247 13.23 7.74 -18.85
C ASP A 247 12.26 8.73 -19.54
N VAL A 248 11.10 9.00 -18.94
CA VAL A 248 10.04 9.82 -19.54
C VAL A 248 9.94 11.16 -18.84
N LEU A 249 9.97 12.25 -19.63
CA LEU A 249 9.72 13.60 -19.14
C LEU A 249 8.43 14.19 -19.73
N PRO A 250 7.59 14.86 -18.92
CA PRO A 250 7.68 14.95 -17.46
C PRO A 250 7.38 13.60 -16.75
N PRO A 251 7.83 13.41 -15.50
CA PRO A 251 7.52 12.24 -14.70
C PRO A 251 6.00 11.99 -14.61
N ARG A 252 5.62 10.73 -14.59
CA ARG A 252 4.22 10.28 -14.59
C ARG A 252 4.06 8.94 -13.87
N SER A 253 2.92 8.76 -13.23
CA SER A 253 2.55 7.46 -12.67
C SER A 253 1.77 6.62 -13.67
N ARG A 254 1.75 5.31 -13.44
CA ARG A 254 0.99 4.35 -14.25
C ARG A 254 0.30 3.33 -13.36
N ALA A 255 -0.84 2.88 -13.81
CA ALA A 255 -1.46 1.67 -13.27
C ALA A 255 -1.11 0.49 -14.17
N ILE A 256 -0.51 -0.57 -13.61
CA ILE A 256 0.03 -1.69 -14.40
C ILE A 256 -0.61 -3.01 -13.97
N GLU A 257 -0.94 -3.84 -14.95
CA GLU A 257 -1.19 -5.28 -14.82
C GLU A 257 -0.09 -6.02 -15.60
N PHE A 258 0.67 -6.84 -14.89
CA PHE A 258 1.85 -7.53 -15.37
C PHE A 258 1.67 -9.04 -15.26
N ASN A 259 2.01 -9.77 -16.31
CA ASN A 259 2.00 -11.22 -16.30
C ASN A 259 3.40 -11.75 -15.90
N PRO A 260 3.57 -12.33 -14.70
CA PRO A 260 4.87 -12.77 -14.23
C PRO A 260 5.39 -14.05 -14.91
N THR A 261 4.53 -14.80 -15.60
CA THR A 261 4.90 -16.02 -16.31
C THR A 261 5.62 -15.72 -17.63
N ILE A 262 5.12 -14.74 -18.39
CA ILE A 262 5.74 -14.32 -19.67
C ILE A 262 6.62 -13.08 -19.53
N GLY A 263 6.52 -12.36 -18.41
CA GLY A 263 7.32 -11.17 -18.15
C GLY A 263 6.87 -9.91 -18.89
N GLU A 264 5.56 -9.78 -19.17
CA GLU A 264 5.01 -8.69 -19.99
C GLU A 264 3.95 -7.87 -19.25
N ILE A 265 3.90 -6.57 -19.56
CA ILE A 265 2.77 -5.71 -19.19
C ILE A 265 1.61 -6.04 -20.13
N VAL A 266 0.53 -6.62 -19.58
CA VAL A 266 -0.65 -7.04 -20.36
C VAL A 266 -1.76 -6.00 -20.35
N TRP A 267 -1.71 -5.06 -19.41
CA TRP A 267 -2.53 -3.86 -19.43
C TRP A 267 -1.84 -2.74 -18.66
N GLU A 268 -1.99 -1.52 -19.13
CA GLU A 268 -1.57 -0.34 -18.38
C GLU A 268 -2.47 0.86 -18.64
N TYR A 269 -2.54 1.75 -17.66
CA TYR A 269 -3.12 3.07 -17.79
C TYR A 269 -2.10 4.16 -17.47
N GLN A 270 -2.14 5.20 -18.27
CA GLN A 270 -1.45 6.47 -18.07
C GLN A 270 -2.45 7.58 -18.40
N ALA A 271 -2.35 8.73 -17.74
CA ALA A 271 -3.20 9.85 -18.09
C ALA A 271 -2.89 10.36 -19.52
N PRO A 272 -3.89 10.86 -20.28
CA PRO A 272 -3.68 11.42 -21.62
C PRO A 272 -2.64 12.54 -21.65
N GLN A 273 -2.54 13.33 -20.58
CA GLN A 273 -1.44 14.25 -20.33
C GLN A 273 -0.57 13.72 -19.19
N SER A 274 0.73 13.56 -19.42
CA SER A 274 1.63 12.90 -18.47
C SER A 274 1.66 13.54 -17.07
N TRP A 275 1.53 14.87 -16.99
CA TRP A 275 1.61 15.62 -15.74
C TRP A 275 0.29 15.70 -14.95
N THR A 276 -0.81 15.09 -15.43
CA THR A 276 -2.12 15.12 -14.73
C THR A 276 -2.40 13.88 -13.89
N PHE A 277 -1.43 12.96 -13.82
CA PHE A 277 -1.44 11.80 -12.94
C PHE A 277 -0.01 11.46 -12.50
N PHE A 278 0.34 11.85 -11.28
CA PHE A 278 1.66 11.60 -10.73
C PHE A 278 1.66 11.61 -9.19
N SER A 279 1.93 10.46 -8.59
CA SER A 279 2.20 10.31 -7.16
C SER A 279 3.56 9.63 -6.96
N PRO A 280 4.62 10.35 -6.56
CA PRO A 280 5.97 9.80 -6.39
C PRO A 280 6.12 8.81 -5.23
N ILE A 281 5.17 8.83 -4.29
CA ILE A 281 5.10 7.99 -3.10
C ILE A 281 3.65 7.51 -2.88
N VAL A 282 3.48 6.55 -1.95
CA VAL A 282 2.19 5.93 -1.59
C VAL A 282 1.41 5.45 -2.82
N SER A 283 0.08 5.36 -2.75
CA SER A 283 -0.83 4.99 -3.84
C SER A 283 -1.14 3.50 -3.93
N SER A 284 -2.23 3.19 -4.63
CA SER A 284 -2.73 1.82 -4.81
C SER A 284 -3.55 1.66 -6.07
N ILE A 285 -3.74 0.39 -6.45
CA ILE A 285 -4.65 -0.03 -7.51
C ILE A 285 -5.50 -1.17 -6.99
N GLN A 286 -6.77 -1.17 -7.37
CA GLN A 286 -7.66 -2.30 -7.16
C GLN A 286 -8.40 -2.62 -8.45
N ARG A 287 -8.27 -3.86 -8.94
CA ARG A 287 -9.17 -4.38 -9.98
C ARG A 287 -10.54 -4.63 -9.35
N LEU A 288 -11.57 -3.97 -9.89
CA LEU A 288 -12.93 -4.05 -9.39
C LEU A 288 -13.70 -5.23 -10.04
N HIS A 289 -14.81 -5.61 -9.42
CA HIS A 289 -15.62 -6.78 -9.81
C HIS A 289 -16.27 -6.66 -11.20
N THR A 290 -16.38 -5.45 -11.77
CA THR A 290 -16.82 -5.21 -13.16
C THR A 290 -15.68 -5.32 -14.18
N GLY A 291 -14.43 -5.45 -13.71
CA GLY A 291 -13.22 -5.36 -14.53
C GLY A 291 -12.62 -3.95 -14.60
N ASN A 292 -13.33 -2.91 -14.17
CA ASN A 292 -12.76 -1.56 -14.07
C ASN A 292 -11.65 -1.51 -13.02
N THR A 293 -10.86 -0.44 -13.03
CA THR A 293 -9.71 -0.29 -12.12
C THR A 293 -9.87 0.98 -11.29
N LEU A 294 -9.93 0.81 -9.97
CA LEU A 294 -9.84 1.91 -9.01
C LEU A 294 -8.36 2.24 -8.79
N ILE A 295 -8.04 3.53 -8.82
CA ILE A 295 -6.69 4.04 -8.64
C ILE A 295 -6.74 5.11 -7.55
N CYS A 296 -5.88 4.97 -6.56
CA CYS A 296 -5.66 5.99 -5.54
C CYS A 296 -4.34 6.71 -5.85
N GLU A 297 -4.39 7.94 -6.36
CA GLU A 297 -3.25 8.85 -6.48
C GLU A 297 -3.04 9.50 -5.09
N GLY A 298 -2.28 8.79 -4.24
CA GLY A 298 -2.33 8.99 -2.80
C GLY A 298 -1.82 10.35 -2.34
N LEU A 299 -0.75 10.90 -2.93
CA LEU A 299 -0.16 12.17 -2.50
C LEU A 299 -1.10 13.36 -2.68
N THR A 300 -2.04 13.29 -3.62
CA THR A 300 -3.00 14.37 -3.90
C THR A 300 -4.40 14.08 -3.34
N GLY A 301 -4.56 12.93 -2.66
CA GLY A 301 -5.84 12.48 -2.09
C GLY A 301 -6.90 12.15 -3.15
N ARG A 302 -6.51 11.97 -4.41
CA ARG A 302 -7.42 11.69 -5.53
C ARG A 302 -7.62 10.19 -5.66
N ILE A 303 -8.87 9.77 -5.77
CA ILE A 303 -9.28 8.42 -6.11
C ILE A 303 -10.08 8.51 -7.40
N PHE A 304 -9.78 7.66 -8.38
CA PHE A 304 -10.52 7.65 -9.63
C PHE A 304 -10.66 6.23 -10.18
N GLU A 305 -11.70 6.03 -10.98
CA GLU A 305 -12.01 4.76 -11.62
C GLU A 305 -11.88 4.90 -13.13
N ILE A 306 -11.24 3.92 -13.74
CA ILE A 306 -11.13 3.80 -15.19
C ILE A 306 -11.69 2.48 -15.71
N THR A 307 -12.28 2.54 -16.90
CA THR A 307 -12.72 1.34 -17.62
C THR A 307 -11.54 0.54 -18.16
N ARG A 308 -11.78 -0.69 -18.62
CA ARG A 308 -10.76 -1.48 -19.36
C ARG A 308 -10.27 -0.76 -20.61
N GLN A 309 -11.14 0.05 -21.23
CA GLN A 309 -10.89 0.92 -22.37
C GLN A 309 -10.19 2.24 -21.99
N LYS A 310 -9.85 2.42 -20.70
CA LYS A 310 -9.06 3.56 -20.17
C LYS A 310 -9.83 4.88 -20.12
N GLU A 311 -11.16 4.81 -20.00
CA GLU A 311 -12.02 5.99 -19.84
C GLU A 311 -12.23 6.29 -18.36
N LEU A 312 -12.10 7.56 -17.95
CA LEU A 312 -12.42 8.03 -16.61
C LEU A 312 -13.93 8.04 -16.41
N VAL A 313 -14.44 7.30 -15.42
CA VAL A 313 -15.89 7.13 -15.18
C VAL A 313 -16.33 7.49 -13.78
N TRP A 314 -15.39 7.65 -12.85
CA TRP A 314 -15.66 8.15 -11.51
C TRP A 314 -14.42 8.83 -10.95
N GLU A 315 -14.58 9.93 -10.23
CA GLU A 315 -13.48 10.67 -9.60
C GLU A 315 -13.93 11.33 -8.31
N TYR A 316 -13.10 11.18 -7.27
CA TYR A 316 -13.30 11.77 -5.96
C TYR A 316 -11.99 12.31 -5.42
N ILE A 317 -12.05 13.43 -4.71
CA ILE A 317 -10.89 14.01 -4.04
C ILE A 317 -11.18 14.11 -2.55
N ASN A 318 -10.34 13.48 -1.74
CA ASN A 318 -10.45 13.47 -0.28
C ASN A 318 -10.58 14.90 0.29
N PRO A 319 -11.69 15.24 0.97
CA PRO A 319 -11.89 16.56 1.56
C PRO A 319 -11.27 16.72 2.96
N TYR A 320 -10.74 15.65 3.55
CA TYR A 320 -10.21 15.65 4.91
C TYR A 320 -8.69 15.87 4.92
N PHE A 321 -8.24 16.93 5.61
CA PHE A 321 -6.83 17.34 5.68
C PHE A 321 -6.27 17.14 7.09
N ASN A 322 -5.04 16.65 7.18
CA ASN A 322 -4.30 16.49 8.44
C ASN A 322 -2.87 17.02 8.31
N ASP A 323 -2.23 17.29 9.45
CA ASP A 323 -0.80 17.61 9.51
C ASP A 323 0.01 16.30 9.41
N ILE A 324 0.67 16.11 8.26
CA ILE A 324 1.41 14.89 7.94
C ILE A 324 2.91 15.11 8.00
N PHE A 325 3.40 16.15 7.32
CA PHE A 325 4.81 16.49 7.30
C PHE A 325 5.07 17.69 8.21
N PRO A 326 6.10 17.63 9.09
CA PRO A 326 6.34 18.69 10.10
C PRO A 326 6.54 20.10 9.54
N ASN A 327 6.98 20.23 8.29
CA ASN A 327 7.36 21.50 7.67
C ASN A 327 6.40 21.94 6.54
N ASP A 328 5.36 21.17 6.24
CA ASP A 328 4.39 21.48 5.19
C ASP A 328 3.04 21.90 5.77
N GLY A 329 2.16 22.43 4.92
CA GLY A 329 0.78 22.68 5.30
C GLY A 329 -0.05 21.39 5.40
N PRO A 330 -1.30 21.48 5.92
CA PRO A 330 -2.21 20.34 5.97
C PRO A 330 -2.38 19.68 4.60
N SER A 331 -2.41 18.35 4.58
CA SER A 331 -2.52 17.55 3.36
C SER A 331 -3.63 16.50 3.48
N ASN A 332 -4.25 16.17 2.34
CA ASN A 332 -5.35 15.21 2.24
C ASN A 332 -4.86 13.83 1.72
N ILE A 333 -3.61 13.47 2.03
CA ILE A 333 -2.99 12.22 1.57
C ILE A 333 -3.84 11.01 1.96
N LEU A 334 -3.94 10.09 1.02
CA LEU A 334 -4.43 8.75 1.25
C LEU A 334 -3.26 7.76 1.09
N PHE A 335 -3.15 6.81 2.00
CA PHE A 335 -2.17 5.74 1.88
C PHE A 335 -2.57 4.78 0.75
N ARG A 336 -3.82 4.30 0.82
CA ARG A 336 -4.52 3.49 -0.20
C ARG A 336 -6.04 3.77 -0.16
N ALA A 337 -6.77 3.26 -1.14
CA ALA A 337 -8.24 3.25 -1.13
C ALA A 337 -8.79 1.93 -1.69
N TYR A 338 -9.96 1.54 -1.20
CA TYR A 338 -10.62 0.28 -1.60
C TYR A 338 -12.10 0.53 -1.89
N ARG A 339 -12.62 -0.11 -2.94
CA ARG A 339 -14.04 -0.15 -3.26
C ARG A 339 -14.57 -1.58 -3.10
N TYR A 340 -15.70 -1.67 -2.41
CA TYR A 340 -16.40 -2.91 -2.08
C TYR A 340 -17.73 -2.92 -2.83
N ALA A 341 -18.11 -4.08 -3.38
CA ALA A 341 -19.41 -4.24 -4.02
C ALA A 341 -20.51 -4.17 -2.95
N SER A 342 -21.69 -3.66 -3.28
CA SER A 342 -22.81 -3.60 -2.32
C SER A 342 -23.21 -5.00 -1.80
N ASN A 343 -23.00 -6.04 -2.63
CA ASN A 343 -23.28 -7.43 -2.28
C ASN A 343 -22.05 -8.21 -1.77
N SER A 344 -20.93 -7.53 -1.49
CA SER A 344 -19.75 -8.21 -0.93
C SER A 344 -19.94 -8.49 0.55
N LEU A 345 -19.22 -9.46 1.10
CA LEU A 345 -19.38 -9.89 2.50
C LEU A 345 -19.06 -8.76 3.48
N GLU A 346 -18.12 -7.88 3.10
CA GLU A 346 -17.73 -6.68 3.86
C GLU A 346 -18.88 -5.69 4.05
N ILE A 347 -19.92 -5.72 3.19
CA ILE A 347 -20.96 -4.70 3.12
C ILE A 347 -22.37 -5.27 3.32
N SER A 348 -22.70 -6.42 2.72
CA SER A 348 -24.07 -6.86 2.49
C SER A 348 -24.91 -7.13 3.74
N ASN A 349 -24.26 -7.27 4.90
CA ASN A 349 -24.94 -7.47 6.19
C ASN A 349 -25.26 -6.15 6.92
N TYR A 350 -24.80 -5.01 6.40
CA TYR A 350 -24.77 -3.74 7.12
C TYR A 350 -25.40 -2.58 6.36
N LEU A 351 -25.37 -2.62 5.03
CA LEU A 351 -25.95 -1.62 4.16
C LEU A 351 -26.81 -2.32 3.10
N ASP A 352 -27.98 -1.72 2.82
CA ASP A 352 -28.96 -2.22 1.85
C ASP A 352 -28.62 -1.87 0.40
#